data_AF-A0A2E2B8X4-F1
#
_entry.id   AF-A0A2E2B8X4-F1
#
_cell.length_a   1.000
_cell.length_b   1.000
_cell.length_c   1.000
_cell.angle_alpha   90.00
_cell.angle_beta   90.00
_cell.angle_gamma   90.00
#
_symmetry.space_group_name_H-M   'P 1'
#
loop_
_entity.id
_entity.type
_entity.pdbx_description
1 polymer ?
#
loop_
_entity_poly.entity_id
_entity_poly.type
_entity_poly.pdbx_seq_one_letter_code
_entity_poly.pdbx_strand_id
1 'polypeptide(L)'
;MSENTEQTEQRYEGPDRRKNVINNRTHTTGLERRRGPGRRRSDFIKSAEEGEMSREQFLFVCAIDAYKKANNKPYPSWTEVLEVIRKLGYRKTCAMIVDLDNCEDWSEPADAPAFPNATEAA
;
A
#
# COMPACT_ATOMS: atom_id res chain seq x y z
N MET A 1 58.94 0.82 -52.21
CA MET A 1 57.67 0.21 -52.65
C MET A 1 56.70 0.37 -51.51
N SER A 2 55.69 1.20 -51.76
CA SER A 2 54.65 1.66 -50.84
C SER A 2 53.67 0.54 -50.52
N GLU A 3 52.99 0.63 -49.37
CA GLU A 3 51.54 0.36 -49.29
C GLU A 3 50.99 0.96 -47.99
N ASN A 4 50.37 2.13 -48.14
CA ASN A 4 49.57 2.83 -47.14
C ASN A 4 48.28 2.01 -46.93
N THR A 5 48.03 1.54 -45.71
CA THR A 5 46.72 0.96 -45.35
C THR A 5 45.81 2.07 -44.87
N GLU A 6 45.02 2.63 -45.79
CA GLU A 6 43.97 3.61 -45.47
C GLU A 6 42.74 2.89 -44.91
N GLN A 7 42.58 2.89 -43.58
CA GLN A 7 41.32 2.51 -42.93
C GLN A 7 40.32 3.65 -43.11
N THR A 8 39.30 3.42 -43.94
CA THR A 8 38.20 4.35 -44.18
C THR A 8 37.18 4.27 -43.05
N GLU A 9 37.16 5.28 -42.18
CA GLU A 9 36.11 5.48 -41.18
C GLU A 9 34.79 5.86 -41.89
N GLN A 10 33.86 4.91 -41.99
CA GLN A 10 32.51 5.19 -42.49
C GLN A 10 31.68 5.88 -41.39
N ARG A 11 31.73 7.21 -41.32
CA ARG A 11 30.75 8.03 -40.60
C ARG A 11 29.39 7.89 -41.28
N TYR A 12 28.48 7.13 -40.66
CA TYR A 12 27.11 7.01 -41.12
C TYR A 12 26.36 8.35 -40.94
N GLU A 13 26.19 9.10 -42.04
CA GLU A 13 25.31 10.27 -42.12
C GLU A 13 23.88 9.81 -42.43
N GLY A 14 23.22 9.24 -41.43
CA GLY A 14 21.78 8.96 -41.49
C GLY A 14 20.95 10.24 -41.32
N PRO A 15 19.73 10.31 -41.90
CA PRO A 15 18.87 11.47 -41.73
C PRO A 15 18.59 11.76 -40.25
N ASP A 16 18.76 13.03 -39.86
CA ASP A 16 18.58 13.49 -38.48
C ASP A 16 17.16 13.21 -37.98
N ARG A 17 17.02 12.29 -37.02
CA ARG A 17 15.72 11.87 -36.45
C ARG A 17 15.08 12.94 -35.57
N ARG A 18 15.70 14.11 -35.38
CA ARG A 18 15.20 15.19 -34.50
C ARG A 18 14.18 16.13 -35.16
N LYS A 19 13.73 15.86 -36.40
CA LYS A 19 12.68 16.66 -37.07
C LYS A 19 11.25 16.18 -36.79
N ASN A 20 10.94 15.77 -35.56
CA ASN A 20 9.54 15.54 -35.19
C ASN A 20 9.23 15.90 -33.74
N VAL A 21 9.66 17.09 -33.29
CA VAL A 21 9.05 17.72 -32.12
C VAL A 21 7.80 18.45 -32.60
N ILE A 22 6.70 17.69 -32.73
CA ILE A 22 5.38 18.30 -32.81
C ILE A 22 5.17 18.97 -31.45
N ASN A 23 5.16 20.30 -31.42
CA ASN A 23 4.84 21.08 -30.23
C ASN A 23 3.35 20.84 -29.89
N ASN A 24 3.05 19.78 -29.15
CA ASN A 24 1.69 19.45 -28.68
C ASN A 24 1.18 20.40 -27.57
N ARG A 25 1.84 21.55 -27.34
CA ARG A 25 1.43 22.55 -26.34
C ARG A 25 0.11 23.25 -26.66
N THR A 26 -0.44 23.04 -27.86
CA THR A 26 -1.67 23.65 -28.37
C THR A 26 -2.77 22.66 -28.70
N HIS A 27 -2.66 21.39 -28.29
CA HIS A 27 -3.84 20.54 -28.23
C HIS A 27 -4.48 20.70 -26.86
N THR A 28 -5.72 21.16 -26.88
CA THR A 28 -6.72 21.19 -25.81
C THR A 28 -6.72 19.88 -25.03
N THR A 29 -5.76 19.72 -24.13
CA THR A 29 -5.75 18.62 -23.18
C THR A 29 -7.03 18.81 -22.37
N GLY A 30 -8.01 17.92 -22.50
CA GLY A 30 -9.27 17.92 -21.74
C GLY A 30 -9.08 17.75 -20.22
N LEU A 31 -7.99 18.27 -19.68
CA LEU A 31 -7.67 18.52 -18.28
C LEU A 31 -8.49 19.69 -17.72
N GLU A 32 -9.12 20.49 -18.59
CA GLU A 32 -10.15 21.48 -18.27
C GLU A 32 -11.52 20.86 -17.96
N ARG A 33 -11.59 19.53 -17.77
CA ARG A 33 -12.74 18.92 -17.09
C ARG A 33 -12.81 19.56 -15.72
N ARG A 34 -13.75 20.49 -15.58
CA ARG A 34 -14.31 21.00 -14.34
C ARG A 34 -14.52 19.79 -13.43
N ARG A 35 -13.54 19.48 -12.59
CA ARG A 35 -13.65 18.43 -11.59
C ARG A 35 -14.88 18.84 -10.80
N GLY A 36 -15.97 18.10 -10.95
CA GLY A 36 -17.17 18.32 -10.14
C GLY A 36 -16.76 18.38 -8.68
N PRO A 37 -17.47 19.15 -7.83
CA PRO A 37 -17.07 19.42 -6.45
C PRO A 37 -16.51 18.14 -5.84
N GLY A 38 -15.18 18.09 -5.67
CA GLY A 38 -14.49 16.86 -5.35
C GLY A 38 -15.19 16.27 -4.14
N ARG A 39 -15.60 15.00 -4.22
CA ARG A 39 -16.19 14.31 -3.07
C ARG A 39 -15.23 14.56 -1.91
N ARG A 40 -15.64 15.41 -0.96
CA ARG A 40 -14.78 15.71 0.19
C ARG A 40 -14.52 14.36 0.84
N ARG A 41 -13.25 14.00 0.99
CA ARG A 41 -12.87 12.83 1.79
C ARG A 41 -13.58 12.96 3.14
N SER A 42 -14.02 11.85 3.71
CA SER A 42 -14.60 11.91 5.06
C SER A 42 -13.58 12.53 6.01
N ASP A 43 -14.04 13.29 7.00
CA ASP A 43 -13.17 13.97 7.96
C ASP A 43 -12.22 12.99 8.66
N PHE A 44 -12.66 11.73 8.83
CA PHE A 44 -11.85 10.61 9.30
C PHE A 44 -10.64 10.26 8.41
N ILE A 45 -10.83 10.21 7.08
CA ILE A 45 -9.71 9.94 6.15
C ILE A 45 -8.77 11.14 6.12
N LYS A 46 -9.32 12.35 6.18
CA LYS A 46 -8.55 13.59 6.18
C LYS A 46 -7.69 13.73 7.45
N SER A 47 -8.23 13.43 8.63
CA SER A 47 -7.50 13.50 9.90
C SER A 47 -6.33 12.50 9.95
N ALA A 48 -6.54 11.29 9.44
CA ALA A 48 -5.49 10.27 9.36
C ALA A 48 -4.33 10.68 8.44
N GLU A 49 -4.60 11.43 7.38
CA GLU A 49 -3.61 11.95 6.42
C GLU A 49 -2.91 13.22 6.93
N GLU A 50 -3.60 14.02 7.75
CA GLU A 50 -3.07 15.23 8.41
C GLU A 50 -2.28 14.93 9.70
N GLY A 51 -2.15 13.65 10.07
CA GLY A 51 -1.30 13.19 11.19
C GLY A 51 -2.03 13.06 12.53
N GLU A 52 -3.34 13.31 12.56
CA GLU A 52 -4.20 13.06 13.72
C GLU A 52 -4.65 11.60 13.72
N MET A 53 -3.87 10.75 14.37
CA MET A 53 -4.22 9.35 14.60
C MET A 53 -4.78 9.14 16.00
N SER A 54 -5.85 8.33 16.10
CA SER A 54 -6.34 7.88 17.40
C SER A 54 -5.25 7.09 18.13
N ARG A 55 -5.26 7.12 19.47
CA ARG A 55 -4.32 6.35 20.30
C ARG A 55 -4.26 4.87 19.91
N GLU A 56 -5.42 4.30 19.61
CA GLU A 56 -5.56 2.92 19.14
C GLU A 56 -4.84 2.68 17.80
N GLN A 57 -5.00 3.58 16.84
CA GLN A 57 -4.34 3.49 15.54
C GLN A 57 -2.82 3.58 15.68
N PHE A 58 -2.33 4.50 16.53
CA PHE A 58 -0.91 4.62 16.84
C PHE A 58 -0.35 3.33 17.45
N LEU A 59 -1.02 2.78 18.47
CA LEU A 59 -0.62 1.53 19.11
C LEU A 59 -0.60 0.36 18.12
N PHE A 60 -1.59 0.27 17.24
CA PHE A 60 -1.63 -0.75 16.20
C PHE A 60 -0.44 -0.64 15.23
N VAL A 61 -0.13 0.57 14.75
CA VAL A 61 1.02 0.81 13.87
C VAL A 61 2.33 0.45 14.56
N CYS A 62 2.53 0.86 15.82
CA CYS A 62 3.69 0.48 16.62
C CYS A 62 3.82 -1.04 16.78
N ALA A 63 2.70 -1.74 17.02
CA ALA A 63 2.71 -3.19 17.16
C ALA A 63 3.09 -3.91 15.86
N ILE A 64 2.59 -3.44 14.72
CA ILE A 64 2.95 -3.98 13.41
C ILE A 64 4.42 -3.72 13.10
N ASP A 65 4.95 -2.53 13.40
CA ASP A 65 6.37 -2.24 13.21
C ASP A 65 7.26 -3.15 14.08
N ALA A 66 6.89 -3.36 15.34
CA ALA A 66 7.57 -4.30 16.23
C ALA A 66 7.51 -5.75 15.70
N TYR A 67 6.35 -6.19 15.20
CA TYR A 67 6.18 -7.51 14.60
C TYR A 67 7.09 -7.71 13.39
N LYS A 68 7.17 -6.72 12.50
CA LYS A 68 8.02 -6.75 11.30
C LYS A 68 9.50 -6.89 11.66
N LYS A 69 9.95 -6.13 12.66
CA LYS A 69 11.33 -6.17 13.16
C LYS A 69 11.67 -7.51 13.82
N ALA A 70 10.76 -8.04 14.64
CA ALA A 70 10.98 -9.32 15.32
C ALA A 70 11.07 -10.51 14.36
N ASN A 71 10.28 -10.50 13.27
CA ASN A 71 10.20 -11.60 12.33
C ASN A 71 11.02 -11.39 11.04
N ASN A 72 11.76 -10.28 10.93
CA ASN A 72 12.48 -9.86 9.70
C ASN A 72 11.63 -9.94 8.44
N LYS A 73 10.33 -9.67 8.56
CA LYS A 73 9.34 -9.80 7.49
C LYS A 73 8.72 -8.45 7.19
N PRO A 74 8.97 -7.85 6.01
CA PRO A 74 8.49 -6.51 5.70
C PRO A 74 6.96 -6.44 5.53
N TYR A 75 6.35 -7.57 5.12
CA TYR A 75 4.92 -7.67 4.81
C TYR A 75 4.30 -8.83 5.59
N PRO A 76 3.58 -8.56 6.70
CA PRO A 76 2.88 -9.60 7.42
C PRO A 76 1.72 -10.15 6.58
N SER A 77 1.38 -11.43 6.78
CA SER A 77 0.14 -12.00 6.22
C SER A 77 -1.09 -11.52 7.00
N TRP A 78 -2.29 -11.61 6.43
CA TRP A 78 -3.52 -11.25 7.15
C TRP A 78 -3.73 -12.09 8.42
N THR A 79 -3.31 -13.36 8.41
CA THR A 79 -3.30 -14.21 9.60
C THR A 79 -2.39 -13.66 10.70
N GLU A 80 -1.19 -13.20 10.35
CA GLU A 80 -0.24 -12.59 11.29
C GLU A 80 -0.75 -11.25 11.82
N VAL A 81 -1.42 -10.46 10.98
CA VAL A 81 -2.06 -9.21 11.41
C VAL A 81 -3.16 -9.50 12.44
N LEU A 82 -4.01 -10.49 12.20
CA LEU A 82 -5.03 -10.91 13.17
C LEU A 82 -4.38 -11.39 14.48
N GLU A 83 -3.26 -12.09 14.42
CA GLU A 83 -2.50 -12.52 15.59
C GLU A 83 -2.00 -11.33 16.42
N VAL A 84 -1.45 -10.30 15.77
CA VAL A 84 -1.00 -9.06 16.44
C VAL A 84 -2.18 -8.36 17.11
N ILE A 85 -3.32 -8.26 16.44
CA ILE A 85 -4.55 -7.66 17.00
C ILE A 85 -5.01 -8.45 18.23
N ARG A 86 -5.02 -9.79 18.18
CA ARG A 86 -5.35 -10.64 19.32
C ARG A 86 -4.40 -10.44 20.50
N LYS A 87 -3.09 -10.32 20.23
CA LYS A 87 -2.01 -10.07 21.21
C LYS A 87 -2.09 -8.69 21.85
N LEU A 88 -2.57 -7.69 21.12
CA LEU A 88 -2.89 -6.36 21.68
C LEU A 88 -4.08 -6.38 22.64
N GLY A 89 -4.88 -7.46 22.65
CA GLY A 89 -6.01 -7.64 23.57
C GLY A 89 -7.37 -7.41 22.94
N TYR A 90 -7.45 -7.18 21.62
CA TYR A 90 -8.74 -7.01 20.96
C TYR A 90 -9.55 -8.31 20.94
N ARG A 91 -10.84 -8.19 21.26
CA ARG A 91 -11.81 -9.29 21.24
C ARG A 91 -13.07 -8.87 20.50
N LYS A 92 -13.67 -9.81 19.76
CA LYS A 92 -14.95 -9.58 19.05
C LYS A 92 -16.11 -9.92 19.98
N THR A 93 -16.40 -9.02 20.92
CA THR A 93 -17.47 -9.20 21.91
C THR A 93 -18.84 -8.72 21.44
N CYS A 94 -18.88 -7.96 20.34
CA CYS A 94 -20.10 -7.36 19.81
C CYS A 94 -20.48 -7.98 18.45
N ALA A 95 -21.79 -7.96 18.18
CA ALA A 95 -22.34 -8.27 16.86
C ALA A 95 -21.82 -7.29 15.80
N MET A 96 -21.73 -7.75 14.55
CA MET A 96 -21.37 -6.89 13.43
C MET A 96 -22.47 -5.85 13.20
N ILE A 97 -22.08 -4.58 13.06
CA ILE A 97 -23.02 -3.50 12.70
C ILE A 97 -23.27 -3.48 11.19
N VAL A 98 -22.30 -3.98 10.42
CA VAL A 98 -22.35 -4.03 8.96
C VAL A 98 -22.86 -5.41 8.55
N ASP A 99 -23.78 -5.41 7.59
CA ASP A 99 -24.26 -6.64 6.95
C ASP A 99 -23.34 -6.98 5.77
N LEU A 100 -22.69 -8.14 5.83
CA LEU A 100 -21.76 -8.62 4.81
C LEU A 100 -22.17 -10.01 4.31
N ASP A 101 -22.33 -10.14 3.00
CA ASP A 101 -22.63 -11.43 2.36
C ASP A 101 -21.49 -12.45 2.60
N ASN A 102 -21.86 -13.69 2.92
CA ASN A 102 -20.95 -14.81 3.21
C ASN A 102 -20.03 -14.62 4.43
N CYS A 103 -20.39 -13.73 5.37
CA CYS A 103 -19.67 -13.55 6.62
C CYS A 103 -20.52 -14.04 7.79
N GLU A 104 -20.04 -15.02 8.55
CA GLU A 104 -20.70 -15.45 9.78
C GLU A 104 -20.44 -14.43 10.89
N ASP A 105 -21.51 -13.91 11.52
CA ASP A 105 -21.38 -13.05 12.69
C ASP A 105 -21.06 -13.90 13.93
N TRP A 106 -19.77 -14.16 14.14
CA TRP A 106 -19.29 -14.89 15.30
C TRP A 106 -18.94 -13.91 16.43
N SER A 107 -19.17 -14.28 17.69
CA SER A 107 -18.74 -13.48 18.85
C SER A 107 -18.04 -14.37 19.86
N GLU A 108 -17.21 -13.75 20.70
CA GLU A 108 -16.47 -14.45 21.76
C GLU A 108 -16.62 -13.73 23.10
N PRO A 109 -16.52 -14.45 24.23
CA PRO A 109 -16.53 -13.82 25.54
C PRO A 109 -15.25 -12.99 25.76
N ALA A 110 -15.36 -11.92 26.55
CA ALA A 110 -14.25 -11.00 26.83
C ALA A 110 -13.04 -11.70 27.47
N ASP A 111 -13.29 -12.74 28.27
CA ASP A 111 -12.28 -13.52 28.99
C ASP A 111 -11.71 -14.67 28.15
N ALA A 112 -12.09 -14.79 26.86
CA ALA A 112 -11.58 -15.84 26.00
C ALA A 112 -10.06 -15.71 25.80
N PRO A 113 -9.31 -16.83 25.92
CA PRO A 113 -7.89 -16.83 25.60
C PRO A 113 -7.71 -16.51 24.11
N ALA A 114 -6.75 -15.64 23.77
CA ALA A 114 -6.48 -15.27 22.38
C ALA A 114 -5.97 -16.44 21.54
N PHE A 115 -5.26 -17.36 22.19
CA PHE A 115 -4.67 -18.56 21.60
C PHE A 115 -4.89 -19.73 22.56
N PRO A 116 -5.08 -20.96 22.05
CA PRO A 116 -5.14 -22.13 22.92
C PRO A 116 -3.87 -22.20 23.77
N ASN A 117 -4.03 -22.50 25.06
CA ASN A 117 -2.91 -22.61 25.98
C ASN A 117 -2.00 -23.75 25.50
N ALA A 118 -0.72 -23.46 25.27
CA ALA A 118 0.25 -24.44 24.79
C ALA A 118 0.37 -25.69 25.72
N THR A 119 -0.12 -25.59 26.96
CA THR A 119 -0.05 -26.62 28.00
C THR A 119 -0.98 -27.82 27.76
N GLU A 120 -1.99 -27.73 26.89
CA GLU A 120 -2.91 -28.87 26.61
C GLU A 120 -2.48 -29.76 25.43
N ALA A 121 -1.32 -29.48 24.80
CA ALA A 121 -0.84 -30.19 23.61
C ALA A 121 0.32 -31.17 23.88
N ALA A 122 0.54 -31.60 25.13
CA ALA A 122 1.60 -32.53 25.54
C ALA A 122 1.04 -33.83 26.11
#